data_AF-B8FYH6-F1
#
_entry.id   AF-B8FYH6-F1
#
_cell.length_a   1.000
_cell.length_b   1.000
_cell.length_c   1.000
_cell.angle_alpha   90.00
_cell.angle_beta   90.00
_cell.angle_gamma   90.00
#
_symmetry.space_group_name_H-M   'P 1'
#
loop_
_entity.id
_entity.type
_entity.pdbx_description
1 polymer ?
#
loop_
_entity_poly.entity_id
_entity_poly.type
_entity_poly.pdbx_seq_one_letter_code
_entity_poly.pdbx_strand_id
1 'polypeptide(L)'
;MGKVVLEDILRAGQTLKGVINKTPLHRHDLLSEKYQCNIFLKREDLQVVRSFKLRGAYNMVHSIPSERLSSGVVCASAGNHAQGVAYSCKALGIKGSIYVPSTTPKQKISSIKRFGGDFVEVIQIGDTFDDAFNRAKAHCEEANKTFVHPFDDPLVIAGQGTIAMEILNDMEAPVDYILGGIGGGGLMSGVGIAMKSLSPQTQVIGVEATGAASMKEAFSQGEIVTLPHIDGFVDGTAVKRVGDLTFAICREVLDDVIAVTEGKVCTTILEMYNDSAIVVEPAGALSIAALETYKDKIKGKNVVCIISGGNNDIERTPEIKERSLFDQGLKHYFIVNFPQRPGALKEFVGEVLGPNDDIARFEYTKSNNKEKGPTLIGIELSRKEDYQPLIERMDKKGFQYTRINDNPELFGLLI
;
A
#
# COMPACT_ATOMS: atom_id res chain seq x y z
N MET A 1 -7.41 27.53 -8.20
CA MET A 1 -6.60 27.34 -6.97
C MET A 1 -5.15 27.65 -7.29
N GLY A 2 -4.41 28.29 -6.39
CA GLY A 2 -2.99 28.58 -6.58
C GLY A 2 -2.14 27.30 -6.59
N LYS A 3 -0.98 27.35 -7.26
CA LYS A 3 0.04 26.30 -7.24
C LYS A 3 0.59 26.16 -5.81
N VAL A 4 0.70 24.94 -5.28
CA VAL A 4 1.33 24.69 -3.98
C VAL A 4 2.83 24.99 -4.09
N VAL A 5 3.36 25.81 -3.19
CA VAL A 5 4.77 26.22 -3.19
C VAL A 5 5.47 25.85 -1.88
N LEU A 6 6.80 25.99 -1.85
CA LEU A 6 7.60 25.67 -0.67
C LEU A 6 7.16 26.46 0.57
N GLU A 7 6.75 27.72 0.42
CA GLU A 7 6.26 28.55 1.52
C GLU A 7 5.03 27.95 2.22
N ASP A 8 4.15 27.28 1.47
CA ASP A 8 2.99 26.61 2.05
C ASP A 8 3.41 25.42 2.90
N ILE A 9 4.42 24.67 2.47
CA ILE A 9 5.02 23.56 3.24
C ILE A 9 5.69 24.08 4.51
N LEU A 10 6.41 25.20 4.43
CA LEU A 10 7.04 25.83 5.60
C LEU A 10 6.00 26.31 6.62
N ARG A 11 4.89 26.90 6.16
CA ARG A 11 3.75 27.26 7.02
C ARG A 11 3.13 26.03 7.66
N ALA A 12 2.87 24.98 6.88
CA ALA A 12 2.36 23.71 7.41
C ALA A 12 3.28 23.12 8.48
N GLY A 13 4.61 23.23 8.30
CA GLY A 13 5.59 22.82 9.29
C GLY A 13 5.46 23.58 10.62
N GLN A 14 5.08 24.86 10.62
CA GLN A 14 4.78 25.59 11.86
C GLN A 14 3.46 25.13 12.48
N THR A 15 2.41 24.96 11.68
CA THR A 15 1.10 24.47 12.12
C THR A 15 1.17 23.13 12.84
N LEU A 16 2.06 22.24 12.39
CA LEU A 16 2.16 20.88 12.91
C LEU A 16 3.01 20.74 14.18
N LYS A 17 3.72 21.80 14.60
CA LYS A 17 4.57 21.76 15.81
C LYS A 17 3.74 21.45 17.06
N GLY A 18 4.20 20.48 17.85
CA GLY A 18 3.55 20.06 19.10
C GLY A 18 2.35 19.13 18.90
N VAL A 19 1.98 18.81 17.65
CA VAL A 19 0.86 17.92 17.32
C VAL A 19 1.36 16.60 16.76
N ILE A 20 2.33 16.65 15.86
CA ILE A 20 2.94 15.48 15.25
C ILE A 20 4.25 15.11 15.95
N ASN A 21 4.61 13.83 15.87
CA ASN A 21 5.96 13.38 16.18
C ASN A 21 6.90 13.78 15.05
N LYS A 22 8.10 14.29 15.39
CA LYS A 22 9.24 14.28 14.47
C LYS A 22 9.67 12.83 14.31
N THR A 23 9.25 12.20 13.21
CA THR A 23 9.47 10.76 13.04
C THR A 23 10.93 10.48 12.76
N PRO A 24 11.46 9.33 13.20
CA PRO A 24 12.87 9.07 13.03
C PRO A 24 13.28 8.84 11.57
N LEU A 25 14.50 9.26 11.23
CA LEU A 25 15.22 8.92 10.01
C LEU A 25 16.48 8.16 10.41
N HIS A 26 16.54 6.87 10.08
CA HIS A 26 17.69 6.04 10.45
C HIS A 26 18.21 5.25 9.26
N ARG A 27 19.52 5.09 9.20
CA ARG A 27 20.16 4.14 8.30
C ARG A 27 19.74 2.72 8.69
N HIS A 28 19.40 1.91 7.70
CA HIS A 28 19.00 0.53 7.88
C HIS A 28 20.11 -0.39 7.37
N ASP A 29 20.83 -1.04 8.28
CA ASP A 29 22.08 -1.71 7.97
C ASP A 29 21.91 -2.90 7.02
N LEU A 30 20.92 -3.77 7.25
CA LEU A 30 20.70 -4.95 6.41
C LEU A 30 20.36 -4.60 4.94
N LEU A 31 19.46 -3.62 4.74
CA LEU A 31 19.13 -3.11 3.41
C LEU A 31 20.34 -2.40 2.77
N SER A 32 21.09 -1.64 3.56
CA SER A 32 22.30 -0.95 3.10
C SER A 32 23.36 -1.94 2.61
N GLU A 33 23.56 -3.04 3.33
CA GLU A 33 24.44 -4.14 2.92
C GLU A 33 23.92 -4.85 1.66
N LYS A 34 22.63 -5.24 1.64
CA LYS A 34 21.96 -5.92 0.52
C LYS A 34 22.10 -5.15 -0.80
N TYR A 35 21.95 -3.83 -0.77
CA TYR A 35 21.99 -2.98 -1.97
C TYR A 35 23.31 -2.20 -2.15
N GLN A 36 24.32 -2.45 -1.31
CA GLN A 36 25.64 -1.81 -1.37
C GLN A 36 25.56 -0.27 -1.42
N CYS A 37 24.71 0.32 -0.59
CA CYS A 37 24.46 1.75 -0.51
C CYS A 37 24.01 2.16 0.90
N ASN A 38 23.67 3.42 1.13
CA ASN A 38 23.12 3.88 2.41
C ASN A 38 21.60 4.04 2.28
N ILE A 39 20.87 3.04 2.78
CA ILE A 39 19.41 3.08 2.83
C ILE A 39 18.97 3.70 4.16
N PHE A 40 18.20 4.77 4.12
CA PHE A 40 17.59 5.41 5.27
C PHE A 40 16.07 5.22 5.23
N LEU A 41 15.46 4.92 6.38
CA LEU A 41 14.01 4.79 6.51
C LEU A 41 13.44 6.00 7.23
N LYS A 42 12.54 6.73 6.57
CA LYS A 42 11.71 7.76 7.21
C LYS A 42 10.45 7.12 7.77
N ARG A 43 10.40 6.93 9.10
CA ARG A 43 9.44 6.07 9.81
C ARG A 43 8.11 6.74 10.12
N GLU A 44 7.32 7.08 9.09
CA GLU A 44 5.98 7.65 9.27
C GLU A 44 4.95 6.66 9.86
N ASP A 45 5.26 5.37 9.88
CA ASP A 45 4.55 4.35 10.65
C ASP A 45 4.60 4.59 12.18
N LEU A 46 5.58 5.37 12.67
CA LEU A 46 5.69 5.77 14.07
C LEU A 46 5.00 7.11 14.40
N GLN A 47 4.26 7.67 13.44
CA GLN A 47 3.40 8.83 13.70
C GLN A 47 2.24 8.46 14.64
N VAL A 48 1.58 9.45 15.26
CA VAL A 48 0.52 9.22 16.26
C VAL A 48 -0.62 8.31 15.76
N VAL A 49 -1.06 8.51 14.51
CA VAL A 49 -2.07 7.66 13.84
C VAL A 49 -1.44 6.54 13.00
N ARG A 50 -0.16 6.24 13.24
CA ARG A 50 0.66 5.23 12.57
C ARG A 50 0.75 5.37 11.06
N SER A 51 0.63 6.60 10.56
CA SER A 51 0.85 6.93 9.16
C SER A 51 1.05 8.44 8.98
N PHE A 52 1.58 8.81 7.82
CA PHE A 52 1.81 10.21 7.46
C PHE A 52 0.54 11.06 7.35
N LYS A 53 -0.63 10.45 7.17
CA LYS A 53 -1.89 11.13 6.83
C LYS A 53 -2.28 12.22 7.85
N LEU A 54 -1.85 12.10 9.10
CA LEU A 54 -2.08 13.11 10.13
C LEU A 54 -1.54 14.49 9.71
N ARG A 55 -0.41 14.57 9.01
CA ARG A 55 0.23 15.85 8.66
C ARG A 55 -0.69 16.70 7.79
N GLY A 56 -1.11 16.19 6.64
CA GLY A 56 -2.04 16.92 5.77
C GLY A 56 -3.46 17.05 6.35
N ALA A 57 -3.97 16.03 7.05
CA ALA A 57 -5.29 16.11 7.65
C ALA A 57 -5.36 17.23 8.70
N TYR A 58 -4.38 17.30 9.60
CA TYR A 58 -4.35 18.34 10.63
C TYR A 58 -4.11 19.71 10.01
N ASN A 59 -3.16 19.85 9.08
CA ASN A 59 -2.89 21.13 8.43
C ASN A 59 -4.12 21.68 7.70
N MET A 60 -4.86 20.82 7.00
CA MET A 60 -6.11 21.21 6.33
C MET A 60 -7.18 21.63 7.34
N VAL A 61 -7.47 20.80 8.34
CA VAL A 61 -8.53 21.09 9.32
C VAL A 61 -8.22 22.34 10.15
N HIS A 62 -6.97 22.54 10.56
CA HIS A 62 -6.52 23.74 11.28
C HIS A 62 -6.67 25.01 10.43
N SER A 63 -6.50 24.90 9.11
CA SER A 63 -6.52 26.06 8.19
C SER A 63 -7.93 26.42 7.72
N ILE A 64 -8.98 25.75 8.20
CA ILE A 64 -10.36 26.09 7.90
C ILE A 64 -10.70 27.44 8.57
N PRO A 65 -11.24 28.43 7.84
CA PRO A 65 -11.65 29.70 8.42
C PRO A 65 -12.68 29.53 9.55
N SER A 66 -12.59 30.39 10.57
CA SER A 66 -13.43 30.34 11.77
C SER A 66 -14.93 30.29 11.45
N GLU A 67 -15.36 30.97 10.39
CA GLU A 67 -16.76 31.05 9.97
C GLU A 67 -17.31 29.70 9.47
N ARG A 68 -16.43 28.78 9.06
CA ARG A 68 -16.79 27.43 8.57
C ARG A 68 -16.57 26.33 9.59
N LEU A 69 -15.82 26.61 10.67
CA LEU A 69 -15.51 25.63 11.71
C LEU A 69 -16.75 25.16 12.47
N SER A 70 -17.74 26.03 12.65
CA SER A 70 -18.99 25.69 13.37
C SER A 70 -19.80 24.60 12.68
N SER A 71 -19.70 24.47 11.36
CA SER A 71 -20.37 23.41 10.59
C SER A 71 -19.66 22.06 10.75
N GLY A 72 -18.37 22.07 11.11
CA GLY A 72 -17.54 20.88 11.19
C GLY A 72 -17.04 20.38 9.84
N VAL A 73 -16.44 19.18 9.85
CA VAL A 73 -15.77 18.59 8.69
C VAL A 73 -16.36 17.25 8.28
N VAL A 74 -16.17 16.89 7.02
CA VAL A 74 -16.59 15.60 6.47
C VAL A 74 -15.43 14.95 5.72
N CYS A 75 -15.26 13.64 5.87
CA CYS A 75 -14.42 12.86 4.95
C CYS A 75 -15.02 11.49 4.67
N ALA A 76 -14.63 10.88 3.56
CA ALA A 76 -14.89 9.47 3.27
C ALA A 76 -13.57 8.69 3.22
N SER A 77 -13.39 7.75 4.14
CA SER A 77 -12.26 6.82 4.20
C SER A 77 -12.46 5.82 5.32
N ALA A 78 -12.09 4.56 5.10
CA ALA A 78 -12.06 3.54 6.16
C ALA A 78 -10.64 3.31 6.72
N GLY A 79 -9.64 4.12 6.34
CA GLY A 79 -8.23 3.86 6.60
C GLY A 79 -7.48 5.02 7.23
N ASN A 80 -6.19 5.14 6.87
CA ASN A 80 -5.24 6.11 7.43
C ASN A 80 -5.73 7.56 7.37
N HIS A 81 -6.42 7.95 6.30
CA HIS A 81 -6.97 9.31 6.18
C HIS A 81 -8.04 9.58 7.23
N ALA A 82 -8.99 8.67 7.43
CA ALA A 82 -10.03 8.82 8.46
C ALA A 82 -9.45 8.88 9.87
N GLN A 83 -8.40 8.10 10.17
CA GLN A 83 -7.72 8.18 11.46
C GLN A 83 -7.04 9.55 11.65
N GLY A 84 -6.38 10.08 10.61
CA GLY A 84 -5.78 11.41 10.62
C GLY A 84 -6.81 12.53 10.83
N VAL A 85 -7.92 12.49 10.09
CA VAL A 85 -9.04 13.45 10.27
C VAL A 85 -9.65 13.32 11.65
N ALA A 86 -9.89 12.10 12.13
CA ALA A 86 -10.49 11.88 13.45
C ALA A 86 -9.64 12.44 14.59
N TYR A 87 -8.34 12.15 14.55
CA TYR A 87 -7.40 12.74 15.50
C TYR A 87 -7.42 14.27 15.43
N SER A 88 -7.41 14.85 14.22
CA SER A 88 -7.40 16.30 14.01
C SER A 88 -8.64 16.97 14.58
N CYS A 89 -9.83 16.38 14.35
CA CYS A 89 -11.08 16.82 14.94
C CYS A 89 -11.01 16.90 16.47
N LYS A 90 -10.52 15.83 17.11
CA LYS A 90 -10.37 15.77 18.57
C LYS A 90 -9.38 16.81 19.09
N ALA A 91 -8.22 16.92 18.45
CA ALA A 91 -7.15 17.81 18.88
C ALA A 91 -7.53 19.30 18.76
N LEU A 92 -8.37 19.65 17.77
CA LEU A 92 -8.81 21.02 17.50
C LEU A 92 -10.20 21.34 18.09
N GLY A 93 -10.88 20.36 18.68
CA GLY A 93 -12.23 20.55 19.22
C GLY A 93 -13.33 20.70 18.16
N ILE A 94 -13.10 20.21 16.93
CA ILE A 94 -14.01 20.36 15.78
C ILE A 94 -14.81 19.06 15.60
N LYS A 95 -16.11 19.19 15.28
CA LYS A 95 -16.95 18.02 14.97
C LYS A 95 -16.67 17.49 13.57
N GLY A 96 -16.54 16.17 13.44
CA GLY A 96 -16.29 15.49 12.16
C GLY A 96 -17.30 14.38 11.88
N SER A 97 -17.67 14.22 10.61
CA SER A 97 -18.46 13.09 10.12
C SER A 97 -17.60 12.25 9.16
N ILE A 98 -17.42 10.97 9.48
CA ILE A 98 -16.54 10.06 8.75
C ILE A 98 -17.39 8.98 8.10
N TYR A 99 -17.50 9.03 6.77
CA TYR A 99 -18.25 8.07 6.00
C TYR A 99 -17.38 6.88 5.62
N VAL A 100 -17.91 5.68 5.85
CA VAL A 100 -17.27 4.41 5.52
C VAL A 100 -18.28 3.47 4.88
N PRO A 101 -17.86 2.52 4.02
CA PRO A 101 -18.73 1.45 3.53
C PRO A 101 -19.33 0.64 4.69
N SER A 102 -20.55 0.14 4.52
CA SER A 102 -21.21 -0.72 5.53
C SER A 102 -20.49 -2.05 5.74
N THR A 103 -19.69 -2.46 4.76
CA THR A 103 -18.83 -3.65 4.78
C THR A 103 -17.50 -3.42 5.53
N THR A 104 -17.26 -2.22 6.08
CA THR A 104 -16.00 -1.89 6.75
C THR A 104 -15.77 -2.75 7.99
N PRO A 105 -14.61 -3.43 8.13
CA PRO A 105 -14.29 -4.22 9.30
C PRO A 105 -14.37 -3.42 10.61
N LYS A 106 -14.90 -4.06 11.67
CA LYS A 106 -15.06 -3.43 13.00
C LYS A 106 -13.76 -2.86 13.55
N GLN A 107 -12.62 -3.50 13.29
CA GLN A 107 -11.30 -3.04 13.75
C GLN A 107 -10.91 -1.68 13.15
N LYS A 108 -11.21 -1.44 11.87
CA LYS A 108 -10.99 -0.14 11.20
C LYS A 108 -11.89 0.94 11.81
N ILE A 109 -13.17 0.63 12.04
CA ILE A 109 -14.13 1.55 12.70
C ILE A 109 -13.68 1.90 14.13
N SER A 110 -13.31 0.89 14.93
CA SER A 110 -12.84 1.07 16.29
C SER A 110 -11.59 1.95 16.35
N SER A 111 -10.68 1.81 15.39
CA SER A 111 -9.48 2.65 15.31
C SER A 111 -9.82 4.12 15.05
N ILE A 112 -10.74 4.40 14.12
CA ILE A 112 -11.23 5.76 13.85
C ILE A 112 -11.86 6.37 15.12
N LYS A 113 -12.76 5.62 15.77
CA LYS A 113 -13.43 6.06 17.02
C LYS A 113 -12.43 6.29 18.16
N ARG A 114 -11.39 5.47 18.28
CA ARG A 114 -10.34 5.63 19.30
C ARG A 114 -9.61 6.97 19.15
N PHE A 115 -9.28 7.36 17.92
CA PHE A 115 -8.56 8.61 17.66
C PHE A 115 -9.47 9.85 17.77
N GLY A 116 -10.72 9.77 17.31
CA GLY A 116 -11.64 10.91 17.33
C GLY A 116 -12.48 11.09 18.60
N GLY A 117 -12.75 10.02 19.35
CA GLY A 117 -13.65 10.06 20.52
C GLY A 117 -15.01 10.68 20.18
N ASP A 118 -15.54 11.50 21.08
CA ASP A 118 -16.84 12.17 20.92
C ASP A 118 -16.84 13.31 19.88
N PHE A 119 -15.69 13.61 19.28
CA PHE A 119 -15.58 14.63 18.23
C PHE A 119 -15.92 14.08 16.85
N VAL A 120 -15.99 12.77 16.68
CA VAL A 120 -16.32 12.15 15.39
C VAL A 120 -17.51 11.22 15.46
N GLU A 121 -18.30 11.28 14.40
CA GLU A 121 -19.33 10.29 14.12
C GLU A 121 -18.87 9.44 12.93
N VAL A 122 -18.88 8.11 13.08
CA VAL A 122 -18.59 7.18 11.98
C VAL A 122 -19.90 6.68 11.40
N ILE A 123 -20.15 7.03 10.14
CA ILE A 123 -21.39 6.76 9.42
C ILE A 123 -21.12 5.66 8.39
N GLN A 124 -21.74 4.50 8.60
CA GLN A 124 -21.67 3.37 7.69
C GLN A 124 -22.78 3.48 6.64
N ILE A 125 -22.42 3.56 5.36
CA ILE A 125 -23.39 3.64 4.27
C ILE A 125 -22.85 3.01 2.98
N GLY A 126 -23.75 2.37 2.22
CA GLY A 126 -23.43 1.74 0.94
C GLY A 126 -22.55 0.49 1.10
N ASP A 127 -22.26 -0.16 -0.01
CA ASP A 127 -21.47 -1.39 -0.05
C ASP A 127 -20.03 -1.13 -0.51
N THR A 128 -19.81 0.00 -1.20
CA THR A 128 -18.54 0.37 -1.80
C THR A 128 -17.98 1.69 -1.26
N PHE A 129 -16.68 1.93 -1.50
CA PHE A 129 -16.06 3.22 -1.20
C PHE A 129 -16.73 4.37 -1.96
N ASP A 130 -17.09 4.15 -3.22
CA ASP A 130 -17.71 5.17 -4.07
C ASP A 130 -19.08 5.61 -3.51
N ASP A 131 -19.88 4.67 -2.97
CA ASP A 131 -21.14 4.98 -2.30
C ASP A 131 -20.94 5.90 -1.09
N ALA A 132 -19.99 5.53 -0.22
CA ALA A 132 -19.65 6.29 0.97
C ALA A 132 -19.09 7.68 0.61
N PHE A 133 -18.26 7.77 -0.42
CA PHE A 133 -17.69 9.03 -0.91
C PHE A 133 -18.74 9.96 -1.50
N ASN A 134 -19.62 9.44 -2.35
CA ASN A 134 -20.69 10.22 -2.96
C ASN A 134 -21.67 10.74 -1.89
N ARG A 135 -22.03 9.91 -0.91
CA ARG A 135 -22.86 10.38 0.22
C ARG A 135 -22.16 11.44 1.05
N ALA A 136 -20.87 11.26 1.34
CA ALA A 136 -20.09 12.23 2.11
C ALA A 136 -20.04 13.60 1.41
N LYS A 137 -19.85 13.62 0.09
CA LYS A 137 -19.91 14.85 -0.70
C LYS A 137 -21.30 15.50 -0.65
N ALA A 138 -22.36 14.74 -0.89
CA ALA A 138 -23.72 15.25 -0.80
C ALA A 138 -24.03 15.84 0.58
N HIS A 139 -23.67 15.13 1.66
CA HIS A 139 -23.86 15.65 3.02
C HIS A 139 -23.02 16.90 3.30
N CYS A 140 -21.81 16.96 2.75
CA CYS A 140 -20.95 18.13 2.90
C CYS A 140 -21.61 19.39 2.32
N GLU A 141 -22.26 19.27 1.16
CA GLU A 141 -23.01 20.35 0.51
C GLU A 141 -24.29 20.68 1.29
N GLU A 142 -25.10 19.66 1.64
CA GLU A 142 -26.36 19.81 2.39
C GLU A 142 -26.18 20.52 3.74
N ALA A 143 -25.12 20.15 4.48
CA ALA A 143 -24.86 20.66 5.82
C ALA A 143 -23.83 21.81 5.84
N ASN A 144 -23.42 22.33 4.67
CA ASN A 144 -22.42 23.39 4.52
C ASN A 144 -21.14 23.12 5.35
N LYS A 145 -20.68 21.87 5.33
CA LYS A 145 -19.45 21.42 5.99
C LYS A 145 -18.25 21.60 5.06
N THR A 146 -17.05 21.40 5.61
CA THR A 146 -15.83 21.37 4.79
C THR A 146 -15.40 19.92 4.52
N PHE A 147 -15.24 19.56 3.25
CA PHE A 147 -14.76 18.24 2.86
C PHE A 147 -13.24 18.18 2.98
N VAL A 148 -12.72 17.21 3.72
CA VAL A 148 -11.28 16.99 3.89
C VAL A 148 -10.83 15.91 2.91
N HIS A 149 -10.32 16.33 1.75
CA HIS A 149 -9.88 15.40 0.71
C HIS A 149 -8.66 14.58 1.18
N PRO A 150 -8.56 13.27 0.87
CA PRO A 150 -7.42 12.45 1.26
C PRO A 150 -6.07 12.80 0.62
N PHE A 151 -6.02 13.65 -0.41
CA PHE A 151 -4.80 13.92 -1.18
C PHE A 151 -4.89 15.12 -2.12
N ASP A 152 -6.01 15.33 -2.81
CA ASP A 152 -6.17 16.35 -3.86
C ASP A 152 -6.60 17.71 -3.30
N ASP A 153 -5.84 18.20 -2.32
CA ASP A 153 -6.07 19.49 -1.67
C ASP A 153 -4.73 20.18 -1.38
N PRO A 154 -4.59 21.49 -1.69
CA PRO A 154 -3.34 22.23 -1.48
C PRO A 154 -2.77 22.14 -0.06
N LEU A 155 -3.63 22.25 0.97
CA LEU A 155 -3.23 22.25 2.38
C LEU A 155 -2.88 20.83 2.84
N VAL A 156 -3.57 19.83 2.31
CA VAL A 156 -3.21 18.43 2.54
C VAL A 156 -1.82 18.15 1.97
N ILE A 157 -1.56 18.53 0.71
CA ILE A 157 -0.26 18.37 0.03
C ILE A 157 0.84 19.08 0.79
N ALA A 158 0.62 20.34 1.18
CA ALA A 158 1.58 21.13 1.95
C ALA A 158 1.96 20.45 3.28
N GLY A 159 0.96 19.90 3.99
CA GLY A 159 1.19 19.12 5.20
C GLY A 159 2.06 17.89 4.96
N GLN A 160 1.81 17.14 3.88
CA GLN A 160 2.63 15.95 3.59
C GLN A 160 4.08 16.33 3.22
N GLY A 161 4.27 17.47 2.55
CA GLY A 161 5.60 17.97 2.17
C GLY A 161 6.53 18.25 3.35
N THR A 162 5.99 18.40 4.57
CA THR A 162 6.80 18.58 5.78
C THR A 162 7.72 17.39 6.08
N ILE A 163 7.42 16.21 5.53
CA ILE A 163 8.29 15.03 5.61
C ILE A 163 9.65 15.30 4.96
N ALA A 164 9.66 15.93 3.78
CA ALA A 164 10.91 16.26 3.09
C ALA A 164 11.74 17.28 3.87
N MET A 165 11.10 18.25 4.51
CA MET A 165 11.77 19.21 5.39
C MET A 165 12.47 18.50 6.55
N GLU A 166 11.81 17.54 7.19
CA GLU A 166 12.42 16.75 8.25
C GLU A 166 13.58 15.89 7.72
N ILE A 167 13.42 15.24 6.57
CA ILE A 167 14.48 14.43 5.95
C ILE A 167 15.72 15.29 5.68
N LEU A 168 15.56 16.44 5.02
CA LEU A 168 16.69 17.31 4.67
C LEU A 168 17.37 17.92 5.89
N ASN A 169 16.63 18.16 6.98
CA ASN A 169 17.20 18.64 8.24
C ASN A 169 17.96 17.55 8.99
N ASP A 170 17.53 16.28 8.88
CA ASP A 170 18.11 15.15 9.61
C ASP A 170 19.26 14.46 8.85
N MET A 171 19.38 14.69 7.54
CA MET A 171 20.45 14.15 6.72
C MET A 171 21.73 14.99 6.82
N GLU A 172 22.84 14.33 7.15
CA GLU A 172 24.17 14.97 7.17
C GLU A 172 24.85 15.00 5.78
N ALA A 173 24.36 14.18 4.84
CA ALA A 173 24.88 14.06 3.49
C ALA A 173 23.77 14.27 2.45
N PRO A 174 24.11 14.65 1.20
CA PRO A 174 23.12 14.82 0.14
C PRO A 174 22.30 13.54 -0.08
N VAL A 175 20.99 13.70 -0.24
CA VAL A 175 20.09 12.61 -0.62
C VAL A 175 20.16 12.44 -2.15
N ASP A 176 20.63 11.29 -2.63
CA ASP A 176 20.65 11.00 -4.07
C ASP A 176 19.26 10.57 -4.56
N TYR A 177 18.56 9.73 -3.78
CA TYR A 177 17.24 9.17 -4.14
C TYR A 177 16.27 9.27 -2.97
N ILE A 178 15.00 9.57 -3.27
CA ILE A 178 13.89 9.45 -2.33
C ILE A 178 12.74 8.68 -2.98
N LEU A 179 12.28 7.63 -2.30
CA LEU A 179 11.22 6.74 -2.78
C LEU A 179 10.02 6.82 -1.84
N GLY A 180 8.81 6.94 -2.41
CA GLY A 180 7.58 6.93 -1.62
C GLY A 180 6.37 6.42 -2.41
N GLY A 181 5.43 5.84 -1.65
CA GLY A 181 4.20 5.28 -2.20
C GLY A 181 3.28 6.33 -2.79
N ILE A 182 2.64 6.00 -3.91
CA ILE A 182 1.62 6.80 -4.58
C ILE A 182 0.31 6.05 -4.55
N GLY A 183 -0.72 6.66 -3.96
CA GLY A 183 -2.11 6.38 -4.28
C GLY A 183 -2.64 7.54 -5.12
N GLY A 184 -3.34 8.47 -4.48
CA GLY A 184 -3.78 9.71 -5.14
C GLY A 184 -2.70 10.78 -5.33
N GLY A 185 -1.41 10.49 -5.06
CA GLY A 185 -0.28 11.41 -5.31
C GLY A 185 0.06 12.43 -4.22
N GLY A 186 -0.82 12.73 -3.27
CA GLY A 186 -0.63 13.85 -2.32
C GLY A 186 0.66 13.81 -1.48
N LEU A 187 1.15 12.62 -1.10
CA LEU A 187 2.44 12.48 -0.40
C LEU A 187 3.60 12.94 -1.30
N MET A 188 3.70 12.33 -2.48
CA MET A 188 4.81 12.55 -3.39
C MET A 188 4.77 13.91 -4.09
N SER A 189 3.58 14.51 -4.25
CA SER A 189 3.45 15.91 -4.66
C SER A 189 4.14 16.84 -3.65
N GLY A 190 3.78 16.71 -2.36
CA GLY A 190 4.32 17.57 -1.30
C GLY A 190 5.81 17.36 -1.08
N VAL A 191 6.25 16.10 -1.02
CA VAL A 191 7.67 15.74 -0.90
C VAL A 191 8.44 16.25 -2.11
N GLY A 192 7.95 16.00 -3.32
CA GLY A 192 8.60 16.43 -4.55
C GLY A 192 8.77 17.94 -4.65
N ILE A 193 7.75 18.74 -4.28
CA ILE A 193 7.87 20.22 -4.26
C ILE A 193 9.03 20.66 -3.35
N ALA A 194 9.09 20.14 -2.12
CA ALA A 194 10.14 20.50 -1.18
C ALA A 194 11.52 20.03 -1.67
N MET A 195 11.63 18.80 -2.18
CA MET A 195 12.89 18.24 -2.69
C MET A 195 13.38 19.02 -3.91
N LYS A 196 12.53 19.32 -4.90
CA LYS A 196 12.94 20.10 -6.07
C LYS A 196 13.30 21.55 -5.74
N SER A 197 12.76 22.10 -4.65
CA SER A 197 13.09 23.46 -4.21
C SER A 197 14.40 23.53 -3.42
N LEU A 198 14.71 22.52 -2.61
CA LEU A 198 15.81 22.56 -1.62
C LEU A 198 17.00 21.64 -1.97
N SER A 199 16.75 20.55 -2.68
CA SER A 199 17.74 19.56 -3.11
C SER A 199 17.42 19.10 -4.55
N PRO A 200 17.53 20.00 -5.54
CA PRO A 200 17.02 19.76 -6.91
C PRO A 200 17.69 18.59 -7.63
N GLN A 201 18.88 18.17 -7.19
CA GLN A 201 19.61 17.03 -7.76
C GLN A 201 19.07 15.68 -7.28
N THR A 202 18.31 15.66 -6.17
CA THR A 202 17.71 14.42 -5.66
C THR A 202 16.70 13.86 -6.66
N GLN A 203 16.82 12.57 -6.92
CA GLN A 203 15.87 11.81 -7.72
C GLN A 203 14.66 11.42 -6.87
N VAL A 204 13.48 11.91 -7.24
CA VAL A 204 12.21 11.70 -6.54
C VAL A 204 11.41 10.64 -7.30
N ILE A 205 11.29 9.47 -6.70
CA ILE A 205 10.70 8.29 -7.34
C ILE A 205 9.36 7.95 -6.69
N GLY A 206 8.32 7.96 -7.52
CA GLY A 206 6.99 7.48 -7.17
C GLY A 206 6.87 5.97 -7.29
N VAL A 207 6.21 5.32 -6.33
CA VAL A 207 6.00 3.86 -6.36
C VAL A 207 4.52 3.52 -6.18
N GLU A 208 3.97 2.76 -7.12
CA GLU A 208 2.62 2.20 -7.04
C GLU A 208 2.65 0.67 -6.95
N ALA A 209 1.54 0.07 -6.55
CA ALA A 209 1.31 -1.37 -6.73
C ALA A 209 0.81 -1.64 -8.15
N THR A 210 1.26 -2.73 -8.78
CA THR A 210 0.89 -3.08 -10.16
C THR A 210 -0.63 -3.15 -10.35
N GLY A 211 -1.36 -3.69 -9.38
CA GLY A 211 -2.81 -3.82 -9.41
C GLY A 211 -3.57 -2.49 -9.29
N ALA A 212 -2.91 -1.37 -9.00
CA ALA A 212 -3.55 -0.05 -8.91
C ALA A 212 -2.64 1.09 -9.39
N ALA A 213 -1.87 0.88 -10.47
CA ALA A 213 -0.85 1.81 -10.96
C ALA A 213 -1.43 3.01 -11.77
N SER A 214 -2.33 3.78 -11.15
CA SER A 214 -3.09 4.85 -11.81
C SER A 214 -2.24 6.07 -12.20
N MET A 215 -1.24 6.45 -11.39
CA MET A 215 -0.32 7.54 -11.70
C MET A 215 0.63 7.16 -12.83
N LYS A 216 1.15 5.94 -12.82
CA LYS A 216 2.03 5.43 -13.86
C LYS A 216 1.31 5.42 -15.22
N GLU A 217 0.06 4.95 -15.24
CA GLU A 217 -0.74 4.97 -16.46
C GLU A 217 -1.01 6.40 -16.93
N ALA A 218 -1.34 7.32 -16.00
CA ALA A 218 -1.54 8.73 -16.33
C ALA A 218 -0.26 9.39 -16.89
N PHE A 219 0.92 9.04 -16.37
CA PHE A 219 2.20 9.49 -16.90
C PHE A 219 2.47 8.96 -18.31
N SER A 220 2.17 7.67 -18.54
CA SER A 220 2.32 7.01 -19.84
C SER A 220 1.44 7.65 -20.92
N GLN A 221 0.19 7.98 -20.58
CA GLN A 221 -0.76 8.61 -21.52
C GLN A 221 -0.63 10.13 -21.60
N GLY A 222 0.04 10.77 -20.63
CA GLY A 222 0.18 12.22 -20.54
C GLY A 222 -1.07 12.96 -20.03
N GLU A 223 -2.11 12.23 -19.64
CA GLU A 223 -3.38 12.73 -19.12
C GLU A 223 -3.94 11.84 -18.00
N ILE A 224 -4.90 12.35 -17.23
CA ILE A 224 -5.49 11.61 -16.10
C ILE A 224 -6.42 10.53 -16.62
N VAL A 225 -6.19 9.30 -16.18
CA VAL A 225 -7.00 8.14 -16.54
C VAL A 225 -7.70 7.55 -15.32
N THR A 226 -8.82 6.86 -15.58
CA THR A 226 -9.49 6.02 -14.58
C THR A 226 -9.27 4.57 -14.95
N LEU A 227 -8.61 3.81 -14.08
CA LEU A 227 -8.42 2.37 -14.28
C LEU A 227 -9.76 1.63 -14.26
N PRO A 228 -10.00 0.68 -15.17
CA PRO A 228 -11.25 -0.08 -15.21
C PRO A 228 -11.40 -1.01 -13.99
N HIS A 229 -10.30 -1.58 -13.53
CA HIS A 229 -10.22 -2.51 -12.41
C HIS A 229 -8.98 -2.20 -11.57
N ILE A 230 -9.06 -2.48 -10.27
CA ILE A 230 -7.92 -2.38 -9.35
C ILE A 230 -7.90 -3.58 -8.38
N ASP A 231 -6.71 -3.99 -7.95
CA ASP A 231 -6.52 -4.86 -6.77
C ASP A 231 -6.53 -3.99 -5.51
N GLY A 232 -7.40 -4.32 -4.56
CA GLY A 232 -7.56 -3.59 -3.29
C GLY A 232 -6.54 -3.99 -2.21
N PHE A 233 -5.63 -4.93 -2.47
CA PHE A 233 -4.72 -5.47 -1.46
C PHE A 233 -3.82 -4.39 -0.82
N VAL A 234 -3.24 -3.51 -1.63
CA VAL A 234 -2.46 -2.36 -1.14
C VAL A 234 -3.40 -1.18 -0.90
N ASP A 235 -4.30 -1.34 0.06
CA ASP A 235 -5.46 -0.48 0.31
C ASP A 235 -5.13 1.01 0.50
N GLY A 236 -3.97 1.33 1.09
CA GLY A 236 -3.48 2.72 1.24
C GLY A 236 -3.18 3.44 -0.08
N THR A 237 -2.95 2.70 -1.17
CA THR A 237 -2.61 3.23 -2.50
C THR A 237 -3.54 2.74 -3.62
N ALA A 238 -4.54 1.92 -3.30
CA ALA A 238 -5.51 1.37 -4.26
C ALA A 238 -6.48 2.45 -4.77
N VAL A 239 -6.00 3.34 -5.65
CA VAL A 239 -6.74 4.48 -6.19
C VAL A 239 -6.95 4.27 -7.70
N LYS A 240 -8.20 4.32 -8.17
CA LYS A 240 -8.54 4.12 -9.59
C LYS A 240 -8.14 5.31 -10.47
N ARG A 241 -8.20 6.51 -9.93
CA ARG A 241 -7.96 7.78 -10.63
C ARG A 241 -7.22 8.73 -9.70
N VAL A 242 -6.06 9.21 -10.13
CA VAL A 242 -5.26 10.19 -9.38
C VAL A 242 -5.99 11.54 -9.24
N GLY A 243 -5.50 12.37 -8.33
CA GLY A 243 -6.00 13.74 -8.16
C GLY A 243 -5.59 14.65 -9.31
N ASP A 244 -6.40 15.67 -9.58
CA ASP A 244 -6.14 16.62 -10.66
C ASP A 244 -4.94 17.51 -10.32
N LEU A 245 -4.91 18.02 -9.09
CA LEU A 245 -3.82 18.84 -8.59
C LEU A 245 -2.55 18.01 -8.38
N THR A 246 -2.69 16.81 -7.82
CA THR A 246 -1.54 15.95 -7.54
C THR A 246 -0.89 15.44 -8.82
N PHE A 247 -1.64 15.08 -9.86
CA PHE A 247 -1.09 14.72 -11.16
C PHE A 247 -0.28 15.87 -11.78
N ALA A 248 -0.87 17.08 -11.81
CA ALA A 248 -0.20 18.26 -12.34
C ALA A 248 1.13 18.54 -11.64
N ILE A 249 1.16 18.44 -10.30
CA ILE A 249 2.39 18.61 -9.52
C ILE A 249 3.37 17.46 -9.78
N CYS A 250 2.92 16.21 -9.70
CA CYS A 250 3.78 15.03 -9.87
C CYS A 250 4.52 15.06 -11.20
N ARG A 251 3.87 15.49 -12.29
CA ARG A 251 4.51 15.66 -13.60
C ARG A 251 5.71 16.61 -13.61
N GLU A 252 5.74 17.57 -12.69
CA GLU A 252 6.85 18.51 -12.57
C GLU A 252 7.93 18.02 -11.60
N VAL A 253 7.56 17.25 -10.57
CA VAL A 253 8.45 16.97 -9.43
C VAL A 253 8.99 15.55 -9.36
N LEU A 254 8.37 14.59 -10.05
CA LEU A 254 8.85 13.20 -10.08
C LEU A 254 9.80 12.96 -11.24
N ASP A 255 10.90 12.28 -10.97
CA ASP A 255 11.86 11.87 -12.00
C ASP A 255 11.50 10.50 -12.61
N ASP A 256 10.80 9.65 -11.86
CA ASP A 256 10.26 8.37 -12.36
C ASP A 256 9.04 7.91 -11.53
N VAL A 257 8.21 7.06 -12.15
CA VAL A 257 7.07 6.39 -11.51
C VAL A 257 7.10 4.91 -11.87
N ILE A 258 7.38 4.07 -10.88
CA ILE A 258 7.46 2.61 -11.06
C ILE A 258 6.30 1.89 -10.36
N ALA A 259 6.05 0.66 -10.80
CA ALA A 259 5.07 -0.22 -10.21
C ALA A 259 5.76 -1.49 -9.71
N VAL A 260 5.38 -1.96 -8.52
CA VAL A 260 5.87 -3.20 -7.92
C VAL A 260 4.70 -4.16 -7.69
N THR A 261 4.94 -5.47 -7.84
CA THR A 261 3.90 -6.48 -7.62
C THR A 261 3.50 -6.54 -6.14
N GLU A 262 2.24 -6.85 -5.89
CA GLU A 262 1.69 -7.05 -4.55
C GLU A 262 2.46 -8.15 -3.81
N GLY A 263 2.88 -9.21 -4.50
CA GLY A 263 3.68 -10.27 -3.91
C GLY A 263 5.10 -9.84 -3.52
N LYS A 264 5.74 -8.95 -4.29
CA LYS A 264 7.01 -8.33 -3.86
C LYS A 264 6.83 -7.43 -2.65
N VAL A 265 5.72 -6.69 -2.59
CA VAL A 265 5.32 -5.93 -1.39
C VAL A 265 5.15 -6.89 -0.21
N CYS A 266 4.46 -8.02 -0.37
CA CYS A 266 4.28 -9.02 0.67
C CYS A 266 5.60 -9.61 1.16
N THR A 267 6.50 -9.96 0.25
CA THR A 267 7.86 -10.41 0.57
C THR A 267 8.57 -9.38 1.43
N THR A 268 8.49 -8.10 1.03
CA THR A 268 9.10 -6.99 1.75
C THR A 268 8.52 -6.82 3.17
N ILE A 269 7.19 -6.94 3.34
CA ILE A 269 6.57 -6.89 4.68
C ILE A 269 7.14 -7.99 5.59
N LEU A 270 7.27 -9.21 5.07
CA LEU A 270 7.80 -10.35 5.82
C LEU A 270 9.29 -10.16 6.17
N GLU A 271 10.12 -9.71 5.22
CA GLU A 271 11.54 -9.38 5.45
C GLU A 271 11.66 -8.32 6.56
N MET A 272 10.93 -7.22 6.46
CA MET A 272 10.99 -6.12 7.45
C MET A 272 10.55 -6.56 8.86
N TYR A 273 9.55 -7.44 8.94
CA TYR A 273 9.10 -8.00 10.22
C TYR A 273 10.13 -8.97 10.81
N ASN A 274 10.60 -9.95 10.03
CA ASN A 274 11.48 -11.00 10.52
C ASN A 274 12.89 -10.49 10.84
N ASP A 275 13.44 -9.63 9.99
CA ASP A 275 14.85 -9.26 10.07
C ASP A 275 15.07 -8.00 10.92
N SER A 276 14.03 -7.18 11.10
CA SER A 276 14.16 -5.86 11.74
C SER A 276 13.06 -5.53 12.74
N ALA A 277 12.10 -6.43 12.96
CA ALA A 277 10.95 -6.22 13.83
C ALA A 277 10.14 -4.94 13.48
N ILE A 278 10.16 -4.54 12.20
CA ILE A 278 9.43 -3.37 11.71
C ILE A 278 8.11 -3.85 11.11
N VAL A 279 7.00 -3.43 11.73
CA VAL A 279 5.65 -3.70 11.22
C VAL A 279 5.25 -2.60 10.24
N VAL A 280 5.28 -2.93 8.95
CA VAL A 280 4.79 -2.05 7.88
C VAL A 280 3.46 -2.56 7.35
N GLU A 281 2.57 -1.64 6.95
CA GLU A 281 1.40 -1.98 6.13
C GLU A 281 1.82 -2.14 4.65
N PRO A 282 0.98 -2.73 3.78
CA PRO A 282 1.34 -2.91 2.38
C PRO A 282 1.80 -1.62 1.66
N ALA A 283 1.09 -0.50 1.86
CA ALA A 283 1.49 0.79 1.28
C ALA A 283 2.82 1.30 1.84
N GLY A 284 3.10 1.02 3.13
CA GLY A 284 4.34 1.38 3.80
C GLY A 284 5.56 0.61 3.30
N ALA A 285 5.36 -0.57 2.72
CA ALA A 285 6.42 -1.41 2.16
C ALA A 285 6.79 -1.05 0.71
N LEU A 286 5.97 -0.27 -0.02
CA LEU A 286 6.18 0.03 -1.44
C LEU A 286 7.57 0.62 -1.73
N SER A 287 7.98 1.62 -0.95
CA SER A 287 9.27 2.32 -1.16
C SER A 287 10.47 1.39 -1.00
N ILE A 288 10.42 0.43 -0.07
CA ILE A 288 11.47 -0.58 0.11
C ILE A 288 11.41 -1.63 -1.00
N ALA A 289 10.22 -2.10 -1.36
CA ALA A 289 10.02 -3.10 -2.42
C ALA A 289 10.59 -2.62 -3.76
N ALA A 290 10.50 -1.32 -4.03
CA ALA A 290 11.04 -0.66 -5.21
C ALA A 290 12.57 -0.66 -5.31
N LEU A 291 13.31 -0.83 -4.21
CA LEU A 291 14.78 -0.82 -4.22
C LEU A 291 15.36 -1.88 -5.16
N GLU A 292 14.70 -3.03 -5.29
CA GLU A 292 15.12 -4.11 -6.21
C GLU A 292 15.22 -3.62 -7.67
N THR A 293 14.28 -2.76 -8.10
CA THR A 293 14.26 -2.19 -9.46
C THR A 293 15.45 -1.25 -9.70
N TYR A 294 15.96 -0.65 -8.63
CA TYR A 294 17.00 0.38 -8.66
C TYR A 294 18.37 -0.11 -8.22
N LYS A 295 18.51 -1.39 -7.86
CA LYS A 295 19.70 -1.96 -7.18
C LYS A 295 21.04 -1.58 -7.79
N ASP A 296 21.13 -1.50 -9.12
CA ASP A 296 22.38 -1.17 -9.80
C ASP A 296 22.64 0.34 -9.88
N LYS A 297 21.59 1.16 -9.88
CA LYS A 297 21.67 2.63 -9.95
C LYS A 297 22.00 3.26 -8.59
N ILE A 298 21.65 2.60 -7.50
CA ILE A 298 21.77 3.15 -6.15
C ILE A 298 23.06 2.78 -5.42
N LYS A 299 23.94 1.95 -6.00
CA LYS A 299 25.19 1.54 -5.35
C LYS A 299 26.04 2.76 -4.96
N GLY A 300 26.51 2.78 -3.71
CA GLY A 300 27.28 3.88 -3.14
C GLY A 300 26.52 5.19 -2.94
N LYS A 301 25.18 5.18 -3.06
CA LYS A 301 24.32 6.38 -2.93
C LYS A 301 23.64 6.46 -1.57
N ASN A 302 23.12 7.65 -1.24
CA ASN A 302 22.23 7.87 -0.11
C ASN A 302 20.77 7.84 -0.59
N VAL A 303 20.02 6.83 -0.14
CA VAL A 303 18.66 6.57 -0.58
C VAL A 303 17.72 6.65 0.63
N VAL A 304 16.64 7.42 0.51
CA VAL A 304 15.61 7.52 1.55
C VAL A 304 14.34 6.81 1.11
N CYS A 305 13.88 5.82 1.88
CA CYS A 305 12.59 5.18 1.71
C CYS A 305 11.60 5.72 2.74
N ILE A 306 10.47 6.26 2.27
CA ILE A 306 9.39 6.71 3.15
C ILE A 306 8.52 5.50 3.51
N ILE A 307 8.49 5.17 4.81
CA ILE A 307 7.60 4.12 5.35
C ILE A 307 6.29 4.80 5.71
N SER A 308 5.36 4.85 4.75
CA SER A 308 4.17 5.71 4.83
C SER A 308 3.22 5.35 5.98
N GLY A 309 3.18 4.09 6.42
CA GLY A 309 2.29 3.66 7.49
C GLY A 309 2.54 2.25 7.98
N GLY A 310 1.96 1.95 9.15
CA GLY A 310 2.10 0.68 9.86
C GLY A 310 0.78 0.13 10.39
N ASN A 311 -0.37 0.57 9.85
CA ASN A 311 -1.68 0.06 10.25
C ASN A 311 -2.00 -1.29 9.58
N ASN A 312 -1.06 -2.24 9.72
CA ASN A 312 -1.23 -3.60 9.24
C ASN A 312 -2.17 -4.41 10.14
N ASP A 313 -2.91 -5.33 9.53
CA ASP A 313 -3.77 -6.28 10.23
C ASP A 313 -3.07 -7.65 10.29
N ILE A 314 -2.90 -8.18 11.51
CA ILE A 314 -2.25 -9.48 11.71
C ILE A 314 -3.07 -10.61 11.09
N GLU A 315 -4.39 -10.47 11.00
CA GLU A 315 -5.27 -11.46 10.37
C GLU A 315 -5.00 -11.60 8.87
N ARG A 316 -4.33 -10.63 8.23
CA ARG A 316 -3.91 -10.68 6.81
C ARG A 316 -2.58 -11.41 6.59
N THR A 317 -1.88 -11.82 7.65
CA THR A 317 -0.57 -12.48 7.53
C THR A 317 -0.61 -13.75 6.68
N PRO A 318 -1.64 -14.62 6.75
CA PRO A 318 -1.74 -15.78 5.86
C PRO A 318 -1.79 -15.39 4.37
N GLU A 319 -2.62 -14.41 4.02
CA GLU A 319 -2.71 -13.89 2.64
C GLU A 319 -1.37 -13.27 2.18
N ILE A 320 -0.71 -12.51 3.05
CA ILE A 320 0.62 -11.93 2.79
C ILE A 320 1.63 -13.05 2.49
N LYS A 321 1.67 -14.10 3.32
CA LYS A 321 2.57 -15.25 3.10
C LYS A 321 2.28 -15.93 1.77
N GLU A 322 1.01 -16.11 1.45
CA GLU A 322 0.56 -16.75 0.22
C GLU A 322 0.99 -15.99 -1.03
N ARG A 323 0.68 -14.69 -1.10
CA ARG A 323 1.05 -13.81 -2.22
C ARG A 323 2.57 -13.69 -2.37
N SER A 324 3.32 -13.69 -1.26
CA SER A 324 4.78 -13.68 -1.25
C SER A 324 5.35 -14.95 -1.90
N LEU A 325 4.91 -16.13 -1.45
CA LEU A 325 5.40 -17.40 -1.99
C LEU A 325 5.04 -17.58 -3.47
N PHE A 326 3.88 -17.06 -3.88
CA PHE A 326 3.45 -17.07 -5.26
C PHE A 326 4.36 -16.22 -6.16
N ASP A 327 4.63 -14.97 -5.77
CA ASP A 327 5.51 -14.05 -6.53
C ASP A 327 6.96 -14.54 -6.60
N GLN A 328 7.43 -15.19 -5.55
CA GLN A 328 8.74 -15.86 -5.55
C GLN A 328 8.78 -17.12 -6.44
N GLY A 329 7.63 -17.60 -6.93
CA GLY A 329 7.53 -18.82 -7.72
C GLY A 329 7.79 -20.08 -6.89
N LEU A 330 7.55 -20.03 -5.58
CA LEU A 330 7.73 -21.15 -4.66
C LEU A 330 6.42 -21.90 -4.44
N LYS A 331 5.25 -21.28 -4.59
CA LYS A 331 3.96 -21.93 -4.33
C LYS A 331 3.07 -22.02 -5.56
N HIS A 332 2.57 -23.22 -5.81
CA HIS A 332 1.86 -23.57 -7.04
C HIS A 332 0.62 -24.41 -6.76
N TYR A 333 -0.50 -24.04 -7.36
CA TYR A 333 -1.78 -24.74 -7.26
C TYR A 333 -2.16 -25.42 -8.55
N PHE A 334 -2.62 -26.66 -8.42
CA PHE A 334 -3.01 -27.52 -9.51
C PHE A 334 -4.36 -28.17 -9.22
N ILE A 335 -5.21 -28.28 -10.22
CA ILE A 335 -6.28 -29.27 -10.23
C ILE A 335 -5.73 -30.50 -10.93
N VAL A 336 -5.38 -31.54 -10.18
CA VAL A 336 -4.85 -32.80 -10.71
C VAL A 336 -5.98 -33.83 -10.81
N ASN A 337 -6.14 -34.41 -12.00
CA ASN A 337 -7.07 -35.52 -12.23
C ASN A 337 -6.37 -36.84 -11.92
N PHE A 338 -6.56 -37.35 -10.70
CA PHE A 338 -6.00 -38.64 -10.34
C PHE A 338 -6.74 -39.79 -11.04
N PRO A 339 -6.02 -40.78 -11.60
CA PRO A 339 -6.65 -41.99 -12.10
C PRO A 339 -7.30 -42.75 -10.93
N GLN A 340 -8.51 -43.29 -11.12
CA GLN A 340 -9.26 -44.02 -10.10
C GLN A 340 -8.73 -45.45 -9.87
N ARG A 341 -7.42 -45.56 -9.65
CA ARG A 341 -6.75 -46.81 -9.26
C ARG A 341 -6.09 -46.67 -7.90
N PRO A 342 -6.07 -47.75 -7.08
CA PRO A 342 -5.30 -47.77 -5.84
C PRO A 342 -3.84 -47.35 -6.07
N GLY A 343 -3.32 -46.52 -5.17
CA GLY A 343 -1.91 -46.10 -5.20
C GLY A 343 -1.58 -44.89 -6.08
N ALA A 344 -2.53 -44.30 -6.82
CA ALA A 344 -2.26 -43.13 -7.66
C ALA A 344 -1.70 -41.92 -6.88
N LEU A 345 -2.23 -41.65 -5.69
CA LEU A 345 -1.69 -40.62 -4.79
C LEU A 345 -0.29 -40.98 -4.28
N LYS A 346 -0.07 -42.25 -3.93
CA LYS A 346 1.25 -42.72 -3.48
C LYS A 346 2.30 -42.56 -4.58
N GLU A 347 1.95 -42.85 -5.83
CA GLU A 347 2.82 -42.62 -6.99
C GLU A 347 3.11 -41.13 -7.19
N PHE A 348 2.11 -40.26 -7.07
CA PHE A 348 2.32 -38.83 -7.16
C PHE A 348 3.29 -38.32 -6.08
N VAL A 349 3.06 -38.69 -4.82
CA VAL A 349 3.94 -38.29 -3.71
C VAL A 349 5.34 -38.89 -3.86
N GLY A 350 5.46 -40.14 -4.30
CA GLY A 350 6.74 -40.84 -4.36
C GLY A 350 7.57 -40.57 -5.62
N GLU A 351 6.93 -40.20 -6.73
CA GLU A 351 7.60 -40.13 -8.04
C GLU A 351 7.40 -38.79 -8.78
N VAL A 352 6.47 -37.95 -8.34
CA VAL A 352 6.22 -36.62 -8.93
C VAL A 352 6.75 -35.50 -8.03
N LEU A 353 6.53 -35.56 -6.72
CA LEU A 353 7.10 -34.57 -5.81
C LEU A 353 8.62 -34.72 -5.72
N GLY A 354 9.31 -33.59 -5.69
CA GLY A 354 10.73 -33.53 -5.40
C GLY A 354 11.00 -33.91 -3.94
N PRO A 355 12.26 -34.28 -3.60
CA PRO A 355 12.61 -34.75 -2.26
C PRO A 355 12.41 -33.71 -1.15
N ASN A 356 12.30 -32.42 -1.52
CA ASN A 356 12.11 -31.31 -0.59
C ASN A 356 10.85 -30.48 -0.91
N ASP A 357 9.97 -30.99 -1.76
CA ASP A 357 8.70 -30.32 -2.07
C ASP A 357 7.68 -30.68 -0.99
N ASP A 358 6.88 -29.71 -0.55
CA ASP A 358 5.83 -29.91 0.45
C ASP A 358 4.44 -29.77 -0.17
N ILE A 359 3.48 -30.54 0.36
CA ILE A 359 2.07 -30.40 -0.01
C ILE A 359 1.41 -29.43 0.97
N ALA A 360 1.36 -28.16 0.58
CA ALA A 360 0.74 -27.11 1.37
C ALA A 360 -0.79 -27.17 1.40
N ARG A 361 -1.43 -27.78 0.40
CA ARG A 361 -2.89 -27.97 0.35
C ARG A 361 -3.26 -29.24 -0.40
N PHE A 362 -4.24 -29.99 0.10
CA PHE A 362 -4.77 -31.17 -0.57
C PHE A 362 -6.27 -31.29 -0.31
N GLU A 363 -7.08 -31.07 -1.34
CA GLU A 363 -8.53 -31.23 -1.26
C GLU A 363 -9.00 -32.23 -2.32
N TYR A 364 -9.55 -33.34 -1.85
CA TYR A 364 -10.07 -34.40 -2.70
C TYR A 364 -11.57 -34.55 -2.47
N THR A 365 -12.35 -34.39 -3.54
CA THR A 365 -13.79 -34.66 -3.50
C THR A 365 -14.11 -35.95 -4.24
N LYS A 366 -14.53 -36.97 -3.49
CA LYS A 366 -14.98 -38.25 -4.07
C LYS A 366 -16.40 -38.08 -4.62
N SER A 367 -16.57 -38.14 -5.94
CA SER A 367 -17.89 -38.21 -6.56
C SER A 367 -18.17 -39.63 -7.04
N ASN A 368 -19.29 -40.22 -6.61
CA ASN A 368 -19.69 -41.58 -6.99
C ASN A 368 -20.10 -41.72 -8.48
N ASN A 369 -20.22 -40.61 -9.22
CA ASN A 369 -20.82 -40.57 -10.56
C ASN A 369 -19.96 -39.87 -11.63
N LYS A 370 -18.67 -39.66 -11.38
CA LYS A 370 -17.72 -39.10 -12.38
C LYS A 370 -16.51 -40.01 -12.51
N GLU A 371 -16.10 -40.33 -13.74
CA GLU A 371 -14.90 -41.11 -14.07
C GLU A 371 -13.58 -40.44 -13.63
N LYS A 372 -13.62 -39.15 -13.26
CA LYS A 372 -12.48 -38.35 -12.79
C LYS A 372 -12.83 -37.60 -11.51
N GLY A 373 -11.96 -37.71 -10.49
CA GLY A 373 -12.02 -36.92 -9.27
C GLY A 373 -10.98 -35.81 -9.33
N PRO A 374 -11.37 -34.54 -9.59
CA PRO A 374 -10.42 -33.43 -9.54
C PRO A 374 -9.95 -33.25 -8.10
N THR A 375 -8.63 -33.19 -7.92
CA THR A 375 -7.99 -32.91 -6.64
C THR A 375 -7.29 -31.58 -6.73
N LEU A 376 -7.62 -30.65 -5.85
CA LEU A 376 -6.85 -29.43 -5.68
C LEU A 376 -5.60 -29.76 -4.86
N ILE A 377 -4.43 -29.50 -5.43
CA ILE A 377 -3.13 -29.66 -4.75
C ILE A 377 -2.42 -28.31 -4.77
N GLY A 378 -2.00 -27.84 -3.61
CA GLY A 378 -1.02 -26.77 -3.46
C GLY A 378 0.34 -27.37 -3.11
N ILE A 379 1.36 -27.07 -3.92
CA ILE A 379 2.73 -27.54 -3.75
C ILE A 379 3.61 -26.34 -3.44
N GLU A 380 4.38 -26.44 -2.36
CA GLU A 380 5.42 -25.49 -1.99
C GLU A 380 6.78 -26.10 -2.32
N LEU A 381 7.51 -25.43 -3.20
CA LEU A 381 8.83 -25.82 -3.67
C LEU A 381 9.89 -25.24 -2.72
N SER A 382 10.96 -26.00 -2.52
CA SER A 382 12.14 -25.49 -1.83
C SER A 382 12.89 -24.44 -2.65
N ARG A 383 12.86 -24.55 -3.98
CA ARG A 383 13.52 -23.62 -4.91
C ARG A 383 12.63 -23.36 -6.11
N LYS A 384 12.69 -22.15 -6.64
CA LYS A 384 11.92 -21.77 -7.84
C LYS A 384 12.27 -22.65 -9.05
N GLU A 385 13.53 -23.07 -9.15
CA GLU A 385 14.04 -23.90 -10.24
C GLU A 385 13.44 -25.31 -10.26
N ASP A 386 12.86 -25.77 -9.15
CA ASP A 386 12.25 -27.11 -9.04
C ASP A 386 10.89 -27.21 -9.74
N TYR A 387 10.31 -26.08 -10.16
CA TYR A 387 9.01 -26.03 -10.85
C TYR A 387 9.00 -26.81 -12.16
N GLN A 388 9.98 -26.55 -13.04
CA GLN A 388 10.02 -27.20 -14.35
C GLN A 388 10.25 -28.73 -14.22
N PRO A 389 11.18 -29.21 -13.37
CA PRO A 389 11.28 -30.63 -13.04
C PRO A 389 9.99 -31.26 -12.49
N LEU A 390 9.23 -30.54 -11.64
CA LEU A 390 7.94 -31.03 -11.12
C LEU A 390 6.94 -31.27 -12.26
N ILE A 391 6.81 -30.31 -13.16
CA ILE A 391 5.95 -30.39 -14.35
C ILE A 391 6.34 -31.56 -15.25
N GLU A 392 7.64 -31.72 -15.54
CA GLU A 392 8.13 -32.82 -16.38
C GLU A 392 7.83 -34.19 -15.76
N ARG A 393 7.93 -34.33 -14.44
CA ARG A 393 7.54 -35.57 -13.75
C ARG A 393 6.03 -35.82 -13.80
N MET A 394 5.20 -34.78 -13.65
CA MET A 394 3.75 -34.90 -13.83
C MET A 394 3.40 -35.41 -15.24
N ASP A 395 3.98 -34.79 -16.28
CA ASP A 395 3.74 -35.13 -17.68
C ASP A 395 4.23 -36.54 -18.01
N LYS A 396 5.46 -36.90 -17.59
CA LYS A 396 6.04 -38.23 -17.77
C LYS A 396 5.20 -39.35 -17.14
N LYS A 397 4.56 -39.06 -16.00
CA LYS A 397 3.67 -39.99 -15.30
C LYS A 397 2.23 -39.98 -15.83
N GLY A 398 1.92 -39.12 -16.79
CA GLY A 398 0.61 -39.04 -17.42
C GLY A 398 -0.48 -38.43 -16.51
N PHE A 399 -0.09 -37.66 -15.48
CA PHE A 399 -1.07 -36.92 -14.68
C PHE A 399 -1.61 -35.74 -15.49
N GLN A 400 -2.93 -35.72 -15.72
CA GLN A 400 -3.59 -34.56 -16.32
C GLN A 400 -3.82 -33.51 -15.23
N TYR A 401 -3.36 -32.29 -15.43
CA TYR A 401 -3.56 -31.19 -14.49
C TYR A 401 -3.93 -29.88 -15.17
N THR A 402 -4.58 -29.01 -14.41
CA THR A 402 -4.81 -27.60 -14.74
C THR A 402 -4.04 -26.75 -13.75
N ARG A 403 -3.23 -25.81 -14.24
CA ARG A 403 -2.55 -24.81 -13.40
C ARG A 403 -3.57 -23.75 -12.97
N ILE A 404 -3.68 -23.53 -11.67
CA ILE A 404 -4.61 -22.51 -11.14
C ILE A 404 -3.94 -21.15 -11.06
N ASN A 405 -2.62 -21.12 -10.87
CA ASN A 405 -1.82 -19.90 -10.81
C ASN A 405 -2.05 -18.96 -12.01
N ASP A 406 -2.34 -19.53 -13.18
CA ASP A 406 -2.54 -18.77 -14.42
C ASP A 406 -3.97 -18.18 -14.55
N ASN A 407 -4.85 -18.45 -13.58
CA ASN A 407 -6.24 -17.98 -13.59
C ASN A 407 -6.55 -17.18 -12.30
N PRO A 408 -6.61 -15.84 -12.38
CA PRO A 408 -6.88 -14.97 -11.23
C PRO A 408 -8.20 -15.24 -10.51
N GLU A 409 -9.26 -15.63 -11.22
CA GLU A 409 -10.57 -15.93 -10.61
C GLU A 409 -10.50 -17.21 -9.78
N LEU A 410 -9.88 -18.26 -10.32
CA LEU A 410 -9.70 -19.52 -9.60
C LEU A 410 -8.73 -19.35 -8.43
N PHE A 411 -7.69 -18.53 -8.59
CA PHE A 411 -6.76 -18.22 -7.51
C PHE A 411 -7.45 -17.43 -6.39
N GLY A 412 -8.33 -16.49 -6.71
CA GLY A 412 -9.14 -15.75 -5.75
C GLY A 412 -10.09 -16.62 -4.91
N LEU A 413 -10.46 -17.82 -5.38
CA LEU A 413 -11.20 -18.79 -4.57
C LEU A 413 -10.33 -19.54 -3.55
N LEU A 414 -9.01 -19.46 -3.67
CA LEU A 414 -8.06 -20.16 -2.81
C LEU A 414 -7.55 -19.32 -1.65
N ILE A 415 -7.47 -18.00 -1.82
CA ILE A 415 -6.84 -17.04 -0.90
C ILE A 415 -7.84 -16.26 -0.04
#